data_AF-A0A3D3GHX8-F1
#
_entry.id   AF-A0A3D3GHX8-F1
#
_cell.length_a   1.000
_cell.length_b   1.000
_cell.length_c   1.000
_cell.angle_alpha   90.00
_cell.angle_beta   90.00
_cell.angle_gamma   90.00
#
_symmetry.space_group_name_H-M   'P 1'
#
loop_
_entity.id
_entity.type
_entity.pdbx_description
1 polymer ?
#
loop_
_entity_poly.entity_id
_entity_poly.type
_entity_poly.pdbx_seq_one_letter_code
_entity_poly.pdbx_strand_id
1 'polypeptide(L)' 'MTARYRHPSEIKKKEPTKTLSVRVKESTKEALREAAENAGHDLSVLVTTILEDYVTWLREQGTKGKR' A
#
# COMPACT_ATOMS: atom_id res chain seq x y z
N MET A 1 -5.69 42.85 19.37
CA MET A 1 -5.77 41.42 19.03
C MET A 1 -5.83 41.29 17.51
N THR A 2 -4.76 40.86 16.85
CA THR A 2 -4.74 40.68 15.39
C THR A 2 -4.81 39.19 15.06
N ALA A 3 -5.97 38.73 14.62
CA ALA A 3 -6.14 37.39 14.08
C ALA A 3 -5.29 37.28 12.81
N ARG A 4 -4.21 36.49 12.85
CA ARG A 4 -3.39 36.20 11.67
C ARG A 4 -4.22 35.34 10.73
N TYR A 5 -4.67 35.92 9.63
CA TYR A 5 -5.33 35.23 8.53
C TYR A 5 -4.40 34.13 8.00
N ARG A 6 -4.79 32.85 8.12
CA ARG A 6 -4.10 31.74 7.45
C ARG A 6 -4.63 31.66 6.04
N HIS A 7 -3.74 31.85 5.06
CA HIS A 7 -4.05 31.72 3.65
C HIS A 7 -4.42 30.25 3.35
N PRO A 8 -5.50 29.94 2.61
CA PRO A 8 -5.94 28.56 2.33
C PRO A 8 -4.97 27.73 1.47
N SER A 9 -3.77 28.24 1.17
CA SER A 9 -2.76 27.58 0.33
C SER A 9 -1.92 26.52 1.06
N GLU A 10 -2.06 26.38 2.38
CA GLU A 10 -1.39 25.32 3.17
C GLU A 10 -2.18 24.00 3.20
N ILE A 11 -3.18 23.83 2.32
CA ILE A 11 -3.73 22.51 2.03
C ILE A 11 -2.61 21.73 1.34
N LYS A 12 -1.83 20.99 2.13
CA LYS A 12 -0.83 20.02 1.66
C LYS A 12 -1.47 19.26 0.51
N LYS A 13 -0.95 19.45 -0.70
CA LYS A 13 -1.38 18.69 -1.88
C LYS A 13 -1.21 17.23 -1.51
N LYS A 14 -2.31 16.51 -1.26
CA LYS A 14 -2.29 15.06 -1.07
C LYS A 14 -1.60 14.52 -2.32
N GLU A 15 -0.46 13.85 -2.15
CA GLU A 15 0.20 13.21 -3.29
C GLU A 15 -0.80 12.29 -3.97
N PRO A 16 -0.86 12.27 -5.31
CA PRO A 16 -1.80 11.42 -6.01
C PRO A 16 -1.51 9.96 -5.65
N THR A 17 -2.50 9.28 -5.09
CA THR A 17 -2.44 7.83 -4.86
C THR A 17 -2.17 7.17 -6.20
N LYS A 18 -0.96 6.63 -6.39
CA LYS A 18 -0.61 5.93 -7.63
C LYS A 18 -1.39 4.62 -7.65
N THR A 19 -2.38 4.54 -8.53
CA THR A 19 -3.16 3.31 -8.72
C THR A 19 -2.41 2.37 -9.64
N LEU A 20 -2.21 1.13 -9.22
CA LEU A 20 -1.67 0.05 -10.05
C LEU A 20 -2.77 -0.95 -10.39
N SER A 21 -2.91 -1.29 -11.66
CA SER A 21 -3.80 -2.36 -12.11
C SER A 21 -2.99 -3.61 -12.43
N VAL A 22 -3.30 -4.72 -11.76
CA VAL A 22 -2.63 -6.01 -11.94
C VAL A 22 -3.63 -7.03 -12.49
N ARG A 23 -3.24 -7.75 -13.54
CA ARG A 23 -4.02 -8.90 -14.03
C ARG A 23 -3.60 -10.15 -13.29
N VAL A 24 -4.58 -10.85 -12.73
CA VAL A 24 -4.41 -12.13 -12.04
C VAL A 24 -5.45 -13.12 -12.57
N LYS A 25 -5.26 -14.41 -12.28
CA LYS A 25 -6.29 -15.42 -12.53
C LYS A 25 -7.51 -15.13 -11.65
N GLU A 26 -8.69 -15.50 -12.12
CA GLU A 26 -9.96 -15.28 -11.40
C GLU A 26 -9.95 -15.94 -10.03
N SER A 27 -9.52 -17.21 -9.94
CA SER A 27 -9.38 -17.93 -8.67
C SER A 27 -8.44 -17.24 -7.67
N THR A 28 -7.36 -16.60 -8.16
CA THR A 28 -6.45 -15.83 -7.31
C THR A 28 -7.12 -14.56 -6.80
N LYS A 29 -7.92 -13.88 -7.63
CA LYS A 29 -8.67 -12.70 -7.23
C LYS A 29 -9.69 -13.04 -6.13
N GLU A 30 -10.40 -14.15 -6.27
CA GLU A 30 -11.36 -14.63 -5.27
C GLU A 30 -10.68 -14.96 -3.95
N ALA A 31 -9.58 -15.74 -4.00
CA ALA A 31 -8.82 -16.08 -2.79
C ALA A 31 -8.29 -14.84 -2.06
N LEU A 32 -7.78 -13.83 -2.79
CA LEU A 32 -7.33 -12.57 -2.19
C LEU A 32 -8.48 -11.77 -1.57
N ARG A 33 -9.66 -11.79 -2.20
CA ARG A 33 -10.85 -11.11 -1.67
C ARG A 33 -11.33 -11.78 -0.39
N GLU A 34 -11.44 -13.10 -0.38
CA GLU A 34 -11.82 -13.86 0.81
C GLU A 34 -10.83 -13.64 1.96
N ALA A 35 -9.52 -13.66 1.66
CA ALA A 35 -8.50 -13.36 2.65
C ALA A 35 -8.62 -11.93 3.22
N ALA A 36 -8.95 -10.96 2.38
CA ALA A 36 -9.15 -9.57 2.82
C ALA A 36 -10.39 -9.42 3.71
N GLU A 37 -11.49 -10.07 3.33
CA GLU A 37 -12.73 -10.09 4.10
C GLU A 37 -12.52 -10.78 5.47
N ASN A 38 -11.83 -11.92 5.51
CA ASN A 38 -11.50 -12.63 6.75
C ASN A 38 -10.58 -11.82 7.67
N ALA A 39 -9.69 -11.01 7.10
CA ALA A 39 -8.81 -10.13 7.87
C ALA A 39 -9.49 -8.80 8.28
N GLY A 40 -10.71 -8.53 7.80
CA GLY A 40 -11.39 -7.25 8.03
C GLY A 40 -10.69 -6.05 7.38
N HIS A 41 -9.98 -6.29 6.28
CA HIS A 41 -9.20 -5.26 5.57
C HIS A 41 -9.71 -5.05 4.14
N ASP A 42 -9.46 -3.87 3.60
CA ASP A 42 -9.63 -3.62 2.18
C ASP A 42 -8.66 -4.48 1.36
N LEU A 43 -9.13 -4.98 0.22
CA LEU A 43 -8.32 -5.79 -0.70
C LEU A 43 -7.03 -5.08 -1.10
N SER A 44 -7.08 -3.76 -1.33
CA SER A 44 -5.89 -2.98 -1.67
C SER A 44 -4.87 -2.96 -0.54
N VAL A 45 -5.31 -2.81 0.71
CA VAL A 45 -4.45 -2.81 1.89
C VAL A 45 -3.77 -4.17 2.04
N LEU A 46 -4.53 -5.26 1.95
CA LEU A 46 -3.98 -6.61 2.03
C LEU A 46 -2.91 -6.86 0.95
N VAL A 47 -3.22 -6.51 -0.30
CA VAL A 47 -2.29 -6.69 -1.42
C VAL A 47 -1.03 -5.85 -1.22
N THR A 48 -1.16 -4.60 -0.75
CA THR A 48 0.00 -3.76 -0.44
C THR A 48 0.87 -4.39 0.64
N THR A 49 0.29 -4.87 1.74
CA THR A 49 1.04 -5.53 2.83
C THR A 49 1.82 -6.74 2.31
N ILE A 50 1.18 -7.60 1.51
CA ILE A 50 1.83 -8.79 0.93
C ILE A 50 3.02 -8.38 0.06
N LEU A 51 2.87 -7.33 -0.76
CA LEU A 51 3.95 -6.83 -1.62
C LEU A 51 5.10 -6.22 -0.81
N GLU A 52 4.79 -5.48 0.26
CA GLU A 52 5.79 -4.89 1.16
C GLU A 52 6.60 -5.96 1.89
N ASP A 53 5.92 -6.97 2.42
CA ASP A 53 6.56 -8.13 3.08
C ASP A 53 7.45 -8.89 2.11
N TYR A 54 6.96 -9.13 0.88
CA TYR A 54 7.73 -9.82 -0.14
C TYR A 54 8.99 -9.03 -0.56
N VAL A 55 8.88 -7.71 -0.75
CA VAL A 55 10.02 -6.84 -1.06
C VAL A 55 11.03 -6.82 0.09
N THR A 56 10.56 -6.78 1.33
CA THR A 56 11.41 -6.82 2.52
C THR A 56 12.16 -8.15 2.60
N TRP A 57 11.46 -9.27 2.45
CA TRP A 57 12.05 -10.60 2.41
C TRP A 57 13.11 -10.72 1.31
N LEU A 58 12.85 -10.23 0.09
CA LEU A 58 13.83 -10.24 -1.01
C LEU A 58 15.11 -9.47 -0.66
N ARG A 59 15.00 -8.33 0.03
CA ARG A 59 16.17 -7.56 0.50
C ARG A 59 16.99 -8.32 1.53
N GLU A 60 16.33 -9.02 2.44
CA GLU A 60 16.98 -9.84 3.47
C GLU A 60 17.65 -11.09 2.89
N GLN A 61 17.06 -11.73 1.87
CA GLN A 61 17.71 -12.86 1.18
C GLN A 61 18.93 -12.40 0.38
N GLY A 62 18.87 -11.24 -0.28
CA GLY A 62 19.98 -10.67 -1.04
C GLY A 62 21.18 -10.21 -0.20
N THR A 63 21.01 -10.00 1.11
CA THR A 63 22.09 -9.60 2.03
C THR A 63 22.80 -10.79 2.69
N LYS A 64 22.26 -12.02 2.58
CA LYS A 64 22.90 -13.24 3.09
C LYS A 64 24.01 -13.82 2.19
N GLY A 65 24.22 -13.26 0.99
CA GLY A 65 25.25 -13.71 0.03
C GLY A 65 26.48 -12.82 -0.12
N LYS A 66 26.64 -11.78 0.72
CA LYS A 66 27.82 -10.90 0.72
C LYS A 66 28.35 -10.68 2.13
N ARG A 67 28.86 -11.73 2.76
CA ARG A 67 29.84 -11.66 3.84
C ARG A 67 30.83 -12.80 3.71
#